data_AF-A0A7Y3CHD6-F1
#
_entry.id   AF-A0A7Y3CHD6-F1
#
_cell.length_a   1.000
_cell.length_b   1.000
_cell.length_c   1.000
_cell.angle_alpha   90.00
_cell.angle_beta   90.00
_cell.angle_gamma   90.00
#
_symmetry.space_group_name_H-M   'P 1'
#
loop_
_entity.id
_entity.type
_entity.pdbx_description
1 polymer ?
#
loop_
_entity_poly.entity_id
_entity_poly.type
_entity_poly.pdbx_seq_one_letter_code
_entity_poly.pdbx_strand_id
1 'polypeptide(L)' 'MKLKDIGEFGFIEKISQGCLIRPDNIIRAIGDDAAAFYTDAGLVSLITTDLLVERVHF' A
#
# COMPACT_ATOMS: atom_id res chain seq x y z
N MET A 1 21.76 -5.26 3.79
CA MET A 1 20.95 -4.29 4.54
C MET A 1 19.89 -5.06 5.32
N LYS A 2 19.74 -4.82 6.63
CA LYS A 2 18.66 -5.41 7.43
C LYS A 2 17.45 -4.46 7.43
N LEU A 3 16.23 -4.97 7.68
CA LEU A 3 15.01 -4.16 7.74
C LEU A 3 15.13 -2.97 8.71
N LYS A 4 15.75 -3.20 9.87
CA LYS A 4 15.98 -2.16 10.87
C LYS A 4 16.83 -0.98 10.39
N ASP A 5 17.62 -1.16 9.33
CA ASP A 5 18.54 -0.13 8.82
C ASP A 5 17.82 0.84 7.86
N ILE A 6 16.69 0.43 7.27
CA ILE A 6 15.91 1.23 6.30
C ILE A 6 14.61 1.80 6.88
N GLY A 7 14.14 1.24 8.00
CA GLY A 7 12.87 1.64 8.62
C GLY A 7 11.65 1.32 7.75
N GLU A 8 10.48 1.75 8.21
CA GLU A 8 9.20 1.48 7.56
C GLU A 8 9.10 2.14 6.18
N PHE A 9 9.36 3.45 6.09
CA PHE A 9 9.24 4.20 4.84
C PHE A 9 10.22 3.72 3.76
N GLY A 10 11.47 3.41 4.13
CA GLY A 10 12.44 2.84 3.20
C GLY A 10 12.05 1.44 2.72
N PHE A 11 11.31 0.69 3.55
CA PHE A 11 10.76 -0.59 3.13
C PHE A 11 9.56 -0.43 2.18
N ILE A 12 8.65 0.52 2.45
CA ILE A 12 7.53 0.87 1.56
C ILE A 12 8.05 1.28 0.17
N GLU A 13 9.06 2.16 0.12
CA GLU A 13 9.69 2.59 -1.14
C GLU A 13 10.30 1.41 -1.91
N LYS A 14 10.98 0.50 -1.20
CA LYS A 14 11.56 -0.68 -1.83
C LYS A 14 10.50 -1.63 -2.41
N ILE A 15 9.34 -1.77 -1.75
CA ILE A 15 8.22 -2.56 -2.26
C ILE A 15 7.58 -1.86 -3.47
N SER A 16 7.39 -0.53 -3.41
CA SER A 16 6.71 0.21 -4.48
C SER A 16 7.42 0.08 -5.82
N GLN A 17 8.76 0.08 -5.82
CA GLN A 17 9.59 -0.10 -7.02
C GLN A 17 9.40 -1.46 -7.71
N GLY A 18 9.04 -2.51 -6.94
CA GLY A 18 8.82 -3.86 -7.46
C GLY A 18 7.37 -4.17 -7.81
N CYS A 19 6.44 -3.25 -7.56
CA CYS A 19 5.02 -3.48 -7.71
C CYS A 19 4.55 -3.23 -9.15
N LEU A 20 3.75 -4.14 -9.71
CA LEU A 20 3.13 -3.94 -11.02
C LEU A 20 1.91 -3.03 -10.87
N ILE A 21 2.02 -1.79 -11.33
CA ILE A 21 0.90 -0.84 -11.40
C ILE A 21 0.43 -0.75 -12.84
N ARG A 22 -0.85 -1.07 -13.09
CA ARG A 22 -1.50 -0.88 -14.39
C ARG A 22 -2.28 0.43 -14.35
N PRO A 23 -1.85 1.48 -15.06
CA PRO A 23 -2.35 2.83 -14.82
C PRO A 23 -3.81 3.04 -15.23
N ASP A 24 -4.35 2.24 -16.15
CA ASP A 24 -5.63 2.51 -16.83
C ASP A 24 -6.83 2.73 -15.89
N ASN A 25 -6.81 2.14 -14.68
CA ASN A 25 -7.90 2.24 -13.71
C ASN A 25 -7.44 2.62 -12.28
N ILE A 26 -6.18 3.01 -12.09
CA ILE A 26 -5.61 3.29 -10.77
C ILE A 26 -5.65 4.80 -10.50
N ILE A 27 -6.28 5.21 -9.40
CA ILE A 27 -6.28 6.59 -8.91
C ILE A 27 -5.10 6.78 -7.95
N ARG A 28 -4.94 5.85 -7.00
CA ARG A 28 -3.83 5.80 -6.04
C ARG A 28 -3.37 4.36 -5.81
N ALA A 29 -2.07 4.16 -6.01
CA ALA A 29 -1.35 2.92 -5.69
C ALA A 29 -0.76 3.02 -4.27
N ILE A 30 0.46 2.51 -4.05
CA ILE A 30 1.15 2.61 -2.75
C ILE A 30 1.48 4.06 -2.42
N GLY A 31 1.23 4.48 -1.18
CA GLY A 31 1.65 5.80 -0.65
C GLY A 31 0.54 6.67 -0.05
N ASP A 32 -0.63 6.08 0.25
CA ASP A 32 -1.77 6.72 0.91
C ASP A 32 -2.41 5.70 1.88
N ASP A 33 -3.42 6.12 2.66
CA ASP A 33 -4.09 5.30 3.69
C ASP A 33 -4.84 4.08 3.11
N ALA A 34 -5.19 4.14 1.82
CA ALA A 34 -5.83 3.07 1.07
C ALA A 34 -5.45 3.18 -0.41
N ALA A 35 -5.42 2.05 -1.12
CA ALA A 35 -5.37 2.06 -2.57
C ALA A 35 -6.76 2.39 -3.14
N ALA A 36 -6.80 3.20 -4.19
CA ALA A 36 -8.02 3.70 -4.81
C ALA A 36 -8.02 3.44 -6.32
N PHE A 37 -9.09 2.83 -6.83
CA PHE A 37 -9.17 2.42 -8.24
C PHE A 37 -10.62 2.29 -8.72
N TYR A 38 -10.81 2.31 -10.04
CA TYR A 38 -12.11 2.08 -10.66
C TYR A 38 -12.31 0.60 -10.99
N THR A 39 -13.46 0.06 -10.60
CA THR A 39 -13.93 -1.29 -10.97
C THR A 39 -15.16 -1.21 -11.88
N ASP A 40 -16.06 -0.27 -11.59
CA ASP A 40 -17.26 0.05 -12.37
C ASP A 40 -17.36 1.55 -12.62
N ALA A 41 -18.11 1.93 -13.65
CA ALA A 41 -18.33 3.34 -13.99
C ALA A 41 -19.09 4.07 -12.85
N GLY A 42 -18.47 5.12 -12.31
CA GLY A 42 -19.09 6.01 -11.31
C GLY A 42 -18.83 5.65 -9.85
N LEU A 43 -18.09 4.57 -9.56
CA LEU A 43 -17.70 4.19 -8.19
C LEU A 43 -16.18 4.08 -8.06
N VAL A 44 -15.66 4.51 -6.92
CA VAL A 44 -14.26 4.30 -6.53
C VAL A 44 -14.19 3.18 -5.52
N SER A 45 -13.45 2.12 -5.84
CA SER A 45 -13.12 1.06 -4.91
C SER A 45 -11.92 1.47 -4.06
N LEU A 46 -12.05 1.30 -2.75
CA LEU A 46 -10.98 1.51 -1.79
C LEU A 46 -10.60 0.18 -1.15
N ILE A 47 -9.31 -0.10 -1.02
CA ILE A 47 -8.78 -1.25 -0.30
C ILE A 47 -7.67 -0.81 0.64
N THR A 48 -7.78 -1.25 1.90
CA THR A 48 -6.74 -1.08 2.91
C THR A 48 -6.62 -2.37 3.71
N THR A 49 -5.48 -2.55 4.37
CA THR A 49 -5.24 -3.68 5.25
C THR A 49 -4.34 -3.23 6.39
N ASP A 50 -4.70 -3.66 7.59
CA ASP A 50 -3.92 -3.45 8.81
C ASP A 50 -3.67 -4.79 9.48
N LEU A 51 -2.57 -4.86 10.24
CA LEU A 51 -2.22 -6.04 11.02
C LEU A 51 -2.10 -5.65 12.49
N LEU A 52 -2.77 -6.40 13.36
CA LEU A 52 -2.57 -6.33 14.80
C LEU A 52 -1.74 -7.53 15.27
N VAL A 53 -0.81 -7.28 16.18
CA VAL A 53 0.12 -8.26 16.75
C VAL A 53 0.04 -8.20 18.27
N GLU A 54 -0.25 -9.34 18.90
CA GLU A 54 -0.26 -9.49 20.36
C GLU A 54 1.10 -9.10 20.94
N ARG A 55 1.08 -8.38 22.08
CA ARG A 55 2.24 -7.78 22.78
C ARG A 55 2.92 -6.62 22.04
N VAL A 56 2.34 -6.16 20.93
CA VAL A 56 2.74 -4.92 20.25
C VAL A 56 1.58 -3.92 20.27
N HIS A 57 0.40 -4.36 19.84
CA HIS A 57 -0.78 -3.53 19.72
C HIS A 57 -1.74 -3.70 20.90
N PHE A 58 -1.83 -4.92 21.45
CA PHE A 58 -2.65 -5.29 22.59
C PHE A 58 -1.97 -6.36 23.45
#